data_AF-A0A0M4N7B4-F1
#
_entry.id   AF-A0A0M4N7B4-F1
#
_cell.length_a   1.000
_cell.length_b   1.000
_cell.length_c   1.000
_cell.angle_alpha   90.00
_cell.angle_beta   90.00
_cell.angle_gamma   90.00
#
_symmetry.space_group_name_H-M   'P 1'
#
loop_
_entity.id
_entity.type
_entity.pdbx_description
1 polymer ?
#
loop_
_entity_poly.entity_id
_entity_poly.type
_entity_poly.pdbx_seq_one_letter_code
_entity_poly.pdbx_strand_id
1 'polypeptide(L)'
;MELKTPGQRVKYIRTEGLGEKLTQAQFGSAIFISQAHLSRIESDELEVTEQAAFVIEVVFNYKKDWVLNGIEPKMISAVKFRENLSSKIEEWNHLVRRIEKTPNAKSIIEKYIKLTDKDRVIIDQIISRFSEL
;
A
#
# COMPACT_ATOMS: atom_id res chain seq x y z
N MET A 1 14.36 3.87 23.01
CA MET A 1 14.87 2.81 22.13
C MET A 1 14.97 3.39 20.73
N GLU A 2 16.12 3.31 20.05
CA GLU A 2 16.22 3.73 18.65
C GLU A 2 15.54 2.67 17.77
N LEU A 3 14.48 3.03 17.04
CA LEU A 3 13.73 2.12 16.17
C LEU A 3 14.41 2.02 14.81
N LYS A 4 15.47 1.21 14.74
CA LYS A 4 16.37 1.14 13.58
C LYS A 4 15.77 0.31 12.44
N THR A 5 15.10 -0.79 12.76
CA THR A 5 14.58 -1.73 11.74
C THR A 5 13.08 -1.57 11.49
N PRO A 6 12.58 -1.99 10.31
CA PRO A 6 11.15 -2.07 10.05
C PRO A 6 10.42 -2.95 11.08
N GLY A 7 11.00 -4.10 11.46
CA GLY A 7 10.43 -5.00 12.46
C GLY A 7 10.27 -4.34 13.83
N GLN A 8 11.28 -3.57 14.26
CA GLN A 8 11.21 -2.78 15.49
C GLN A 8 10.12 -1.70 15.43
N ARG A 9 9.94 -1.03 14.28
CA ARG A 9 8.87 -0.04 14.10
C ARG A 9 7.48 -0.69 14.13
N VAL A 10 7.30 -1.85 13.50
CA VAL A 10 6.05 -2.63 13.60
C VAL A 10 5.75 -3.02 15.05
N LYS A 11 6.75 -3.52 15.77
CA LYS A 11 6.62 -3.86 17.18
C LYS A 11 6.24 -2.65 18.03
N TYR A 12 6.89 -1.50 17.80
CA TYR A 12 6.58 -0.25 18.48
C TYR A 12 5.12 0.17 18.29
N ILE A 13 4.60 0.12 17.05
CA ILE A 13 3.20 0.45 16.77
C ILE A 13 2.29 -0.42 17.63
N ARG A 14 2.52 -1.74 17.65
CA ARG A 14 1.72 -2.69 18.42
C ARG A 14 1.78 -2.46 19.94
N THR A 15 2.94 -2.08 20.48
CA THR A 15 3.16 -2.07 21.94
C THR A 15 3.02 -0.72 22.61
N GLU A 16 3.35 0.35 21.91
CA GLU A 16 3.47 1.71 22.47
C GLU A 16 2.70 2.72 21.63
N GLY A 17 2.76 2.59 20.30
CA GLY A 17 2.29 3.59 19.36
C GLY A 17 0.77 3.79 19.29
N LEU A 18 -0.03 2.85 19.78
CA LEU A 18 -1.49 2.89 19.74
C LEU A 18 -2.14 3.39 21.04
N GLY A 19 -1.36 3.66 22.09
CA GLY A 19 -1.88 4.01 23.42
C GLY A 19 -2.39 2.82 24.24
N GLU A 20 -2.65 1.69 23.59
CA GLU A 20 -2.85 0.38 24.21
C GLU A 20 -1.96 -0.67 23.57
N LYS A 21 -1.54 -1.67 24.36
CA LYS A 21 -0.70 -2.76 23.88
C LYS A 21 -1.57 -3.87 23.32
N LEU A 22 -1.41 -4.16 22.03
CA LEU A 22 -2.06 -5.30 21.40
C LEU A 22 -1.18 -6.56 21.48
N THR A 23 -1.82 -7.73 21.56
CA THR A 23 -1.14 -9.01 21.38
C THR A 23 -0.73 -9.16 19.91
N GLN A 24 0.29 -9.99 19.63
CA GLN A 24 0.69 -10.28 18.25
C GLN A 24 -0.45 -10.92 17.44
N ALA A 25 -1.34 -11.69 18.07
CA ALA A 25 -2.50 -12.26 17.40
C ALA A 25 -3.52 -11.18 16.99
N GLN A 26 -3.83 -10.24 17.88
CA GLN A 26 -4.75 -9.13 17.58
C GLN A 26 -4.18 -8.23 16.47
N PHE A 27 -2.91 -7.83 16.59
CA PHE A 27 -2.27 -6.97 15.60
C PHE A 27 -2.11 -7.66 14.25
N GLY A 28 -1.66 -8.93 14.25
CA GLY A 28 -1.52 -9.72 13.03
C GLY A 28 -2.84 -9.86 12.30
N SER A 29 -3.92 -10.19 13.03
CA SER A 29 -5.28 -10.26 12.46
C SER A 29 -5.71 -8.93 11.82
N ALA A 30 -5.45 -7.80 12.51
CA ALA A 30 -5.79 -6.46 12.00
C ALA A 30 -5.05 -6.09 10.70
N ILE A 31 -3.87 -6.68 10.45
CA ILE A 31 -3.10 -6.45 9.21
C ILE A 31 -3.08 -7.67 8.27
N PHE A 32 -3.99 -8.61 8.49
CA PHE A 32 -4.21 -9.82 7.67
C PHE A 32 -2.99 -10.76 7.57
N ILE A 33 -2.21 -10.90 8.63
CA ILE A 33 -1.12 -11.88 8.74
C ILE A 33 -1.26 -12.75 9.99
N SER A 34 -0.66 -13.94 9.99
CA SER A 34 -0.67 -14.80 11.17
C SER A 34 0.20 -14.25 12.30
N GLN A 35 -0.11 -14.63 13.54
CA GLN A 35 0.70 -14.28 14.71
C GLN A 35 2.17 -14.74 14.54
N ALA A 36 2.39 -15.94 14.00
CA ALA A 36 3.72 -16.47 13.76
C ALA A 36 4.49 -15.64 12.72
N HIS A 37 3.82 -15.21 11.65
CA HIS A 37 4.41 -14.33 10.64
C HIS A 37 4.80 -12.98 11.26
N LEU A 38 3.89 -12.36 12.01
CA LEU A 38 4.18 -11.11 12.71
C LEU A 38 5.37 -11.26 13.67
N SER A 39 5.44 -12.36 14.41
CA SER A 39 6.55 -12.59 15.35
C SER A 39 7.91 -12.60 14.65
N ARG A 40 7.99 -13.23 13.48
CA ARG A 40 9.23 -13.28 12.67
C ARG A 40 9.58 -11.92 12.06
N ILE A 41 8.57 -11.12 11.72
CA ILE A 41 8.79 -9.73 11.31
C ILE A 41 9.37 -8.91 12.48
N GLU A 42 8.79 -9.04 13.67
CA GLU A 42 9.23 -8.27 14.85
C GLU A 42 10.61 -8.70 15.39
N SER A 43 11.08 -9.90 15.03
CA SER A 43 12.44 -10.37 15.31
C SER A 43 13.43 -10.09 14.18
N ASP A 44 13.02 -9.38 13.13
CA ASP A 44 13.79 -9.10 11.91
C ASP A 44 14.24 -10.37 11.16
N GLU A 45 13.60 -11.52 11.40
CA GLU A 45 13.77 -12.76 10.62
C GLU A 45 13.05 -12.71 9.27
N LEU A 46 12.01 -11.86 9.17
CA LEU A 46 11.29 -11.58 7.93
C LEU A 46 11.20 -10.07 7.70
N GLU A 47 11.32 -9.67 6.45
CA GLU A 47 11.13 -8.28 6.06
C GLU A 47 9.66 -7.87 6.12
N VAL A 48 9.42 -6.60 6.44
CA VAL A 48 8.08 -6.01 6.33
C VAL A 48 7.78 -5.76 4.86
N THR A 49 6.78 -6.46 4.33
CA THR A 49 6.35 -6.25 2.94
C THR A 49 5.69 -4.89 2.75
N GLU A 50 5.77 -4.34 1.53
CA GLU A 50 5.05 -3.10 1.20
C GLU A 50 3.54 -3.20 1.44
N GLN A 51 2.96 -4.37 1.19
CA GLN A 51 1.55 -4.64 1.44
C GLN A 51 1.22 -4.55 2.93
N ALA A 52 2.03 -5.19 3.80
CA ALA A 52 1.81 -5.13 5.24
C ALA A 52 1.96 -3.69 5.76
N ALA A 53 2.99 -2.96 5.30
CA ALA A 53 3.18 -1.56 5.67
C ALA A 53 2.04 -0.64 5.18
N PHE A 54 1.49 -0.90 3.99
CA PHE A 54 0.31 -0.19 3.48
C PHE A 54 -0.94 -0.47 4.34
N VAL A 55 -1.19 -1.74 4.72
CA VAL A 55 -2.31 -2.06 5.60
C VAL A 55 -2.15 -1.42 6.98
N ILE A 56 -0.92 -1.39 7.53
CA ILE A 56 -0.62 -0.66 8.77
C ILE A 56 -0.95 0.83 8.65
N GLU A 57 -0.61 1.46 7.53
CA GLU A 57 -0.97 2.86 7.26
C GLU A 57 -2.48 3.06 7.24
N VAL A 58 -3.21 2.14 6.61
CA VAL A 58 -4.69 2.21 6.51
C VAL A 58 -5.38 2.00 7.85
N VAL A 59 -4.93 1.02 8.63
CA VAL A 59 -5.61 0.59 9.86
C VAL A 59 -5.20 1.45 11.06
N PHE A 60 -3.92 1.81 11.14
CA PHE A 60 -3.33 2.44 12.32
C PHE A 60 -2.80 3.86 12.08
N ASN A 61 -2.92 4.40 10.87
CA ASN A 61 -2.45 5.73 10.48
C ASN A 61 -0.93 5.96 10.62
N TYR A 62 -0.14 4.88 10.62
CA TYR A 62 1.33 4.94 10.59
C TYR A 62 1.84 4.90 9.17
N LYS A 63 2.53 5.95 8.73
CA LYS A 63 2.91 6.10 7.32
C LYS A 63 3.78 4.94 6.84
N LYS A 64 3.46 4.38 5.67
CA LYS A 64 4.24 3.29 5.06
C LYS A 64 5.73 3.63 5.00
N ASP A 65 6.07 4.85 4.57
CA ASP A 65 7.47 5.31 4.47
C ASP A 65 8.18 5.34 5.81
N TRP A 66 7.46 5.67 6.88
CA TRP A 66 8.02 5.60 8.21
C TRP A 66 8.21 4.15 8.67
N VAL A 67 7.21 3.29 8.45
CA VAL A 67 7.30 1.86 8.80
C VAL A 67 8.49 1.21 8.10
N LEU A 68 8.67 1.43 6.80
CA LEU A 68 9.72 0.79 6.02
C LEU A 68 11.08 1.47 6.18
N ASN A 69 11.14 2.80 6.17
CA ASN A 69 12.40 3.53 6.03
C ASN A 69 12.72 4.46 7.23
N GLY A 70 11.80 4.61 8.18
CA GLY A 70 11.96 5.53 9.31
C GLY A 70 11.83 7.01 8.93
N ILE A 71 11.33 7.31 7.73
CA ILE A 71 11.18 8.70 7.23
C ILE A 71 10.00 9.37 7.94
N GLU A 72 10.26 10.46 8.65
CA GLU A 72 9.23 11.26 9.32
C GLU A 72 8.32 11.99 8.31
N PRO A 73 7.05 12.30 8.66
CA PRO A 73 6.41 12.06 9.97
C PRO A 73 5.92 10.61 10.16
N LYS A 74 5.97 10.08 11.39
CA LYS A 74 5.51 8.72 11.73
C LYS A 74 4.06 8.44 11.37
N MET A 75 3.22 9.40 11.67
CA MET A 75 1.78 9.28 11.56
C MET A 75 1.23 10.29 10.56
N ILE A 76 0.12 9.90 9.94
CA ILE A 76 -0.75 10.79 9.19
C ILE A 76 -1.99 11.08 10.03
N SER A 77 -2.51 12.31 9.96
CA SER A 77 -3.81 12.62 10.59
C SER A 77 -4.88 11.71 10.02
N ALA A 78 -5.67 11.05 10.88
CA ALA A 78 -6.75 10.16 10.46
C ALA A 78 -7.81 10.86 9.59
N VAL A 79 -7.93 12.18 9.68
CA VAL A 79 -8.78 12.99 8.80
C VAL A 79 -8.14 13.10 7.42
N LYS A 80 -6.88 13.55 7.35
CA LYS A 80 -6.12 13.66 6.09
C LYS A 80 -5.94 12.32 5.39
N PHE A 81 -5.77 11.24 6.15
CA PHE A 81 -5.67 9.89 5.60
C PHE A 81 -6.99 9.46 4.95
N ARG A 82 -8.12 9.65 5.65
CA ARG A 82 -9.45 9.33 5.10
C ARG A 82 -9.80 10.19 3.90
N GLU A 83 -9.45 11.47 3.90
CA GLU A 83 -9.60 12.36 2.74
C GLU A 83 -8.78 11.87 1.54
N ASN A 84 -7.50 11.53 1.74
CA ASN A 84 -6.63 11.01 0.68
C ASN A 84 -7.09 9.65 0.15
N LEU A 85 -7.55 8.76 1.03
CA LEU A 85 -8.10 7.48 0.63
C LEU A 85 -9.40 7.67 -0.16
N SER A 86 -10.27 8.58 0.28
CA SER A 86 -11.51 8.91 -0.42
C SER A 86 -11.23 9.49 -1.80
N SER A 87 -10.24 10.40 -1.93
CA SER A 87 -9.87 10.96 -3.22
C SER A 87 -9.31 9.90 -4.17
N LYS A 88 -8.43 9.02 -3.69
CA LYS A 88 -7.91 7.90 -4.49
C LYS A 88 -9.01 6.92 -4.92
N ILE A 89 -9.97 6.63 -4.04
CA ILE A 89 -11.12 5.78 -4.37
C ILE A 89 -11.96 6.46 -5.45
N GLU A 90 -12.21 7.76 -5.35
CA GLU A 90 -12.99 8.49 -6.35
C GLU A 90 -12.26 8.57 -7.70
N GLU A 91 -10.94 8.80 -7.71
CA GLU A 91 -10.11 8.73 -8.93
C GLU A 91 -10.21 7.36 -9.61
N TRP A 92 -10.11 6.27 -8.83
CA TRP A 92 -10.29 4.92 -9.33
C TRP A 92 -11.69 4.68 -9.88
N ASN A 93 -12.72 5.12 -9.16
CA ASN A 93 -14.11 5.01 -9.61
C ASN A 93 -14.34 5.75 -10.93
N HIS A 94 -13.76 6.94 -11.07
CA HIS A 94 -13.82 7.71 -12.32
C HIS A 94 -13.15 6.96 -13.48
N LEU A 95 -11.98 6.36 -13.26
CA LEU A 95 -11.29 5.57 -14.27
C LEU A 95 -12.12 4.34 -14.68
N VAL A 96 -12.64 3.59 -13.71
CA VAL A 96 -13.48 2.40 -13.97
C VAL A 96 -14.72 2.78 -14.78
N ARG A 97 -15.43 3.85 -14.39
CA ARG A 97 -16.59 4.34 -15.14
C ARG A 97 -16.24 4.72 -16.58
N ARG A 98 -15.06 5.30 -16.83
CA ARG A 98 -14.59 5.62 -18.19
C ARG A 98 -14.28 4.35 -18.99
N ILE A 99 -13.65 3.37 -18.37
CA ILE A 99 -13.36 2.06 -18.99
C ILE A 99 -14.66 1.36 -19.39
N GLU A 100 -15.67 1.36 -18.52
CA GLU A 100 -16.97 0.75 -18.80
C GLU A 100 -17.72 1.43 -19.95
N LYS A 101 -17.63 2.76 -20.05
CA LYS A 101 -18.27 3.55 -21.11
C LYS A 101 -17.53 3.53 -22.43
N THR A 102 -16.24 3.20 -22.44
CA THR A 102 -15.42 3.21 -23.66
C THR A 102 -15.48 1.83 -24.33
N PRO A 103 -16.00 1.74 -25.58
CA PRO A 103 -16.07 0.48 -26.29
C PRO A 103 -14.70 -0.22 -26.36
N ASN A 104 -14.69 -1.53 -26.10
CA ASN A 104 -13.49 -2.39 -26.09
C ASN A 104 -12.39 -2.06 -25.07
N ALA A 105 -12.50 -1.00 -24.25
CA ALA A 105 -11.43 -0.57 -23.35
C ALA A 105 -11.03 -1.67 -22.35
N LYS A 106 -12.00 -2.36 -21.72
CA LYS A 106 -11.72 -3.46 -20.80
C LYS A 106 -10.87 -4.57 -21.43
N SER A 107 -11.26 -5.01 -22.63
CA SER A 107 -10.53 -6.07 -23.36
C SER A 107 -9.12 -5.63 -23.76
N ILE A 108 -8.95 -4.37 -24.16
CA ILE A 108 -7.64 -3.80 -24.50
C ILE A 108 -6.74 -3.76 -23.27
N ILE A 109 -7.23 -3.30 -22.11
CA ILE A 109 -6.46 -3.27 -20.86
C ILE A 109 -6.00 -4.68 -20.47
N GLU A 110 -6.90 -5.67 -20.51
CA GLU A 110 -6.55 -7.05 -20.19
C GLU A 110 -5.48 -7.63 -21.13
N LYS A 111 -5.52 -7.27 -22.42
CA LYS A 111 -4.50 -7.66 -23.40
C LYS A 111 -3.18 -6.94 -23.15
N TYR A 112 -3.22 -5.64 -22.87
CA TYR A 112 -2.05 -4.80 -22.61
C TYR A 112 -1.25 -5.28 -21.39
N ILE A 113 -1.93 -5.65 -20.30
CA ILE A 113 -1.28 -6.18 -19.09
C ILE A 113 -0.52 -7.48 -19.39
N LYS A 114 -1.00 -8.29 -20.35
CA LYS A 114 -0.39 -9.57 -20.74
C LYS A 114 0.77 -9.42 -21.74
N LEU A 115 1.05 -8.22 -22.25
CA LEU A 115 2.16 -7.99 -23.17
C LEU A 115 3.52 -8.20 -22.50
N THR A 116 4.52 -8.56 -23.29
CA THR A 116 5.92 -8.52 -22.87
C THR A 116 6.38 -7.07 -22.71
N ASP A 117 7.42 -6.82 -21.92
CA ASP A 117 7.93 -5.46 -21.73
C ASP A 117 8.35 -4.81 -23.06
N LYS A 118 8.93 -5.59 -23.99
CA LYS A 118 9.32 -5.09 -25.32
C LYS A 118 8.11 -4.64 -26.15
N ASP A 119 7.06 -5.45 -26.19
CA ASP A 119 5.85 -5.12 -26.96
C ASP A 119 5.08 -3.97 -26.32
N ARG A 120 5.05 -3.91 -24.98
CA ARG A 120 4.39 -2.86 -24.22
C ARG A 120 5.00 -1.49 -24.54
N VAL A 121 6.34 -1.39 -24.60
CA VAL A 121 7.04 -0.15 -24.97
C VAL A 121 6.61 0.38 -26.34
N ILE A 122 6.40 -0.50 -27.32
CA ILE A 122 5.92 -0.09 -28.66
C ILE A 122 4.51 0.48 -28.57
N ILE A 123 3.61 -0.19 -27.83
CA ILE A 123 2.24 0.28 -27.62
C ILE A 123 2.22 1.61 -26.87
N ASP A 124 3.07 1.80 -25.87
CA ASP A 124 3.19 3.05 -25.10
C ASP A 124 3.57 4.21 -26.02
N GLN A 125 4.55 4.02 -26.91
CA GLN A 125 4.95 5.03 -27.88
C GLN A 125 3.81 5.41 -28.84
N ILE A 126 3.03 4.42 -29.30
CA ILE A 126 1.85 4.65 -30.15
C ILE A 126 0.81 5.47 -29.38
N ILE A 127 0.47 5.07 -28.16
CA ILE A 127 -0.52 5.78 -27.33
C ILE A 127 -0.06 7.21 -27.08
N SER A 128 1.17 7.43 -26.61
CA SER A 128 1.72 8.77 -26.35
C SER A 128 1.60 9.67 -27.57
N ARG A 129 1.98 9.18 -28.76
CA ARG A 129 1.89 9.94 -30.02
C ARG A 129 0.47 10.43 -30.33
N PHE A 130 -0.55 9.63 -30.03
CA PHE A 130 -1.95 9.97 -30.32
C PHE A 130 -2.67 10.67 -29.16
N SER A 131 -2.04 10.73 -27.98
CA SER A 131 -2.62 11.34 -26.76
C SER A 131 -2.23 12.80 -26.56
N GLU A 132 -1.26 13.34 -27.32
CA GLU A 132 -0.80 14.73 -27.26
C GLU A 132 -1.66 15.72 -28.09
N LEU A 133 -2.94 15.38 -28.36
CA LEU A 133 -3.95 16.24 -29.01
C LEU A 133 -5.14 16.48 -28.08
#